data_AF-A0A967BFW5-F1
#
_entry.id   AF-A0A967BFW5-F1
#
_cell.length_a   1.000
_cell.length_b   1.000
_cell.length_c   1.000
_cell.angle_alpha   90.00
_cell.angle_beta   90.00
_cell.angle_gamma   90.00
#
_symmetry.space_group_name_H-M   'P 1'
#
loop_
_entity.id
_entity.type
_entity.pdbx_description
1 polymer ?
#
loop_
_entity_poly.entity_id
_entity_poly.type
_entity_poly.pdbx_seq_one_letter_code
_entity_poly.pdbx_strand_id
1 'polypeptide(L)'
;MIITHPGGSLLHADSHAGEQSDLAKATSLALAIERHWGFGGSGLLWDGVSAADIWRAPADLRERVEAHLREAQDKALVTIRANRNVLETLAERLLRVRDMSGWDIERLEQDIMASNEDTPSTEAASGGQNTCLEI
;
A
#
# COMPACT_ATOMS: atom_id res chain seq x y z
N MET A 1 50.37 -11.63 11.54
CA MET A 1 50.49 -11.56 10.06
C MET A 1 50.15 -12.93 9.50
N ILE A 2 48.90 -13.13 9.08
CA ILE A 2 48.47 -14.20 8.18
C ILE A 2 47.41 -13.56 7.27
N ILE A 3 47.60 -13.69 5.97
CA ILE A 3 46.77 -13.16 4.90
C ILE A 3 45.78 -14.26 4.50
N THR A 4 44.47 -14.00 4.61
CA THR A 4 43.42 -14.82 4.01
C THR A 4 42.75 -14.06 2.87
N HIS A 5 42.64 -14.72 1.72
CA HIS A 5 42.17 -14.22 0.42
C HIS A 5 40.65 -13.92 0.41
N PRO A 6 40.17 -13.09 -0.54
CA PRO A 6 38.82 -12.53 -0.53
C PRO A 6 37.83 -13.54 -1.12
N GLY A 7 36.99 -14.10 -0.27
CA GLY A 7 35.84 -14.92 -0.67
C GLY A 7 34.59 -14.44 0.05
N GLY A 8 33.60 -14.05 -0.74
CA GLY A 8 32.19 -14.11 -0.35
C GLY A 8 31.73 -13.05 0.64
N SER A 9 31.25 -11.93 0.13
CA SER A 9 30.09 -11.30 0.75
C SER A 9 29.14 -10.88 -0.37
N LEU A 10 28.29 -11.83 -0.77
CA LEU A 10 26.99 -11.51 -1.35
C LEU A 10 26.20 -10.87 -0.22
N LEU A 11 26.36 -9.55 -0.07
CA LEU A 11 25.41 -8.74 0.67
C LEU A 11 24.13 -8.83 -0.14
N HIS A 12 23.23 -9.71 0.30
CA HIS A 12 21.81 -9.54 0.06
C HIS A 12 21.49 -8.16 0.64
N ALA A 13 21.45 -7.15 -0.21
CA ALA A 13 20.88 -5.88 0.17
C ALA A 13 19.43 -6.21 0.51
N ASP A 14 19.09 -6.15 1.80
CA ASP A 14 17.70 -6.21 2.21
C ASP A 14 16.99 -5.10 1.43
N SER A 15 16.05 -5.45 0.54
CA SER A 15 15.25 -4.52 -0.26
C SER A 15 14.44 -3.51 0.58
N HIS A 16 14.56 -3.62 1.91
CA HIS A 16 13.93 -2.79 2.92
C HIS A 16 14.83 -1.63 3.40
N ALA A 17 16.15 -1.67 3.18
CA ALA A 17 17.08 -0.66 3.70
C ALA A 17 17.99 -0.11 2.59
N GLY A 18 17.85 1.19 2.30
CA GLY A 18 18.72 1.90 1.36
C GLY A 18 17.97 2.99 0.58
N GLU A 19 18.71 3.76 -0.21
CA GLU A 19 18.17 4.87 -1.03
C GLU A 19 17.15 4.41 -2.09
N GLN A 20 17.12 3.12 -2.41
CA GLN A 20 16.16 2.52 -3.34
C GLN A 20 14.88 2.01 -2.64
N SER A 21 14.83 2.02 -1.31
CA SER A 21 13.66 1.64 -0.53
C SER A 21 12.47 2.55 -0.84
N ASP A 22 11.26 2.00 -0.82
CA ASP A 22 10.04 2.77 -1.05
C ASP A 22 9.87 3.89 -0.02
N LEU A 23 10.35 3.69 1.22
CA LEU A 23 10.36 4.74 2.23
C LEU A 23 11.30 5.89 1.86
N ALA A 24 12.47 5.60 1.32
CA ALA A 24 13.42 6.63 0.87
C ALA A 24 12.85 7.42 -0.32
N LYS A 25 12.19 6.74 -1.26
CA LYS A 25 11.48 7.37 -2.39
C LYS A 25 10.32 8.25 -1.91
N ALA A 26 9.48 7.74 -1.00
CA ALA A 26 8.36 8.50 -0.43
C ALA A 26 8.85 9.75 0.32
N THR A 27 9.94 9.61 1.09
CA THR A 27 10.57 10.74 1.80
C THR A 27 11.09 11.79 0.81
N SER A 28 11.72 11.35 -0.28
CA SER A 28 12.22 12.25 -1.34
C SER A 28 11.08 13.00 -2.01
N LEU A 29 9.95 12.33 -2.27
CA LEU A 29 8.76 12.95 -2.84
C LEU A 29 8.14 14.00 -1.89
N ALA A 30 8.04 13.68 -0.60
CA ALA A 30 7.53 14.63 0.40
C ALA A 30 8.43 15.88 0.53
N LEU A 31 9.75 15.72 0.48
CA LEU A 31 10.68 16.86 0.42
C LEU A 31 10.53 17.69 -0.86
N ALA A 32 10.24 17.05 -2.00
CA ALA A 32 9.97 17.74 -3.25
C ALA A 32 8.70 18.60 -3.15
N ILE A 33 7.63 18.08 -2.56
CA ILE A 33 6.40 18.84 -2.26
C ILE A 33 6.73 20.07 -1.42
N GLU A 34 7.50 19.90 -0.35
CA GLU A 34 7.72 20.96 0.63
C GLU A 34 8.62 22.10 0.15
N ARG A 35 9.54 21.83 -0.79
CA ARG A 35 10.61 22.78 -1.14
C ARG A 35 10.94 22.89 -2.62
N HIS A 36 10.59 21.90 -3.43
CA HIS A 36 10.95 21.90 -4.85
C HIS A 36 9.81 22.43 -5.72
N TRP A 37 8.56 22.19 -5.31
CA TRP A 37 7.38 22.53 -6.10
C TRP A 37 6.56 23.68 -5.53
N GLY A 38 6.93 24.21 -4.35
CA GLY A 38 6.22 25.32 -3.72
C GLY A 38 4.82 24.97 -3.22
N PHE A 39 4.50 23.68 -3.08
CA PHE A 39 3.24 23.19 -2.52
C PHE A 39 3.30 23.02 -0.98
N GLY A 40 4.48 23.19 -0.39
CA GLY A 40 4.71 23.11 1.05
C GLY A 40 4.35 24.37 1.82
N GLY A 41 4.33 24.23 3.15
CA GLY A 41 4.16 25.35 4.07
C GLY A 41 5.37 26.31 4.12
N SER A 42 6.50 25.93 3.50
CA SER A 42 7.76 26.69 3.49
C SER A 42 7.77 27.90 2.53
N GLY A 43 6.76 28.03 1.65
CA GLY A 43 6.74 29.00 0.57
C GLY A 43 7.50 28.54 -0.70
N LEU A 44 7.79 29.46 -1.61
CA LEU A 44 8.38 29.18 -2.94
C LEU A 44 9.92 29.02 -2.93
N LEU A 45 10.54 28.90 -1.75
CA LEU A 45 12.00 28.82 -1.64
C LEU A 45 12.53 27.45 -2.05
N TRP A 46 13.42 27.43 -3.04
CA TRP A 46 14.20 26.26 -3.43
C TRP A 46 15.52 26.21 -2.66
N ASP A 47 15.80 25.13 -1.93
CA ASP A 47 17.07 24.97 -1.21
C ASP A 47 17.80 23.63 -1.43
N GLY A 48 17.29 22.78 -2.33
CA GLY A 48 18.00 21.61 -2.86
C GLY A 48 18.38 20.53 -1.84
N VAL A 49 17.81 20.53 -0.64
CA VAL A 49 18.06 19.48 0.37
C VAL A 49 17.49 18.14 -0.10
N SER A 50 18.34 17.13 -0.19
CA SER A 50 17.97 15.76 -0.56
C SER A 50 17.45 14.95 0.63
N ALA A 51 16.75 13.84 0.37
CA ALA A 51 16.35 12.91 1.45
C ALA A 51 17.55 12.34 2.21
N ALA A 52 18.69 12.19 1.53
CA ALA A 52 19.95 11.78 2.13
C ALA A 52 20.59 12.88 3.00
N ASP A 53 19.98 14.05 3.18
CA ASP A 53 20.46 15.09 4.09
C ASP A 53 19.38 15.53 5.10
N ILE A 54 18.29 14.76 5.22
CA ILE A 54 17.11 15.14 6.02
C ILE A 54 17.45 15.41 7.50
N TRP A 55 18.50 14.78 8.04
CA TRP A 55 18.94 15.04 9.41
C TRP A 55 19.51 16.46 9.61
N ARG A 56 19.94 17.14 8.54
CA ARG A 56 20.35 18.55 8.55
C ARG A 56 19.17 19.50 8.36
N ALA A 57 17.99 18.99 8.01
CA ALA A 57 16.83 19.82 7.79
C ALA A 57 16.32 20.44 9.09
N PRO A 58 15.81 21.68 9.04
CA PRO A 58 15.07 22.29 10.14
C PRO A 58 13.97 21.38 10.71
N ALA A 59 13.73 21.45 12.02
CA ALA A 59 12.79 20.56 12.69
C ALA A 59 11.37 20.67 12.14
N ASP A 60 10.93 21.89 11.82
CA ASP A 60 9.62 22.16 11.21
C ASP A 60 9.46 21.50 9.84
N LEU A 61 10.52 21.43 9.03
CA LEU A 61 10.48 20.71 7.76
C LEU A 61 10.31 19.21 7.99
N ARG A 62 11.07 18.64 8.92
CA ARG A 62 11.00 17.21 9.24
C ARG A 62 9.60 16.83 9.72
N GLU A 63 8.97 17.68 10.54
CA GLU A 63 7.59 17.47 11.00
C GLU A 63 6.58 17.51 9.84
N ARG A 64 6.72 18.43 8.89
CA ARG A 64 5.83 18.49 7.71
C ARG A 64 6.01 17.29 6.79
N VAL A 65 7.25 16.90 6.51
CA VAL A 65 7.56 15.69 5.74
C VAL A 65 6.96 14.46 6.40
N GLU A 66 7.13 14.31 7.71
CA GLU A 66 6.53 13.24 8.50
C GLU A 66 4.99 13.24 8.43
N ALA A 67 4.37 14.43 8.47
CA ALA A 67 2.92 14.57 8.33
C ALA A 67 2.41 14.06 6.97
N HIS A 68 3.09 14.41 5.87
CA HIS A 68 2.77 13.88 4.53
C HIS A 68 2.89 12.35 4.47
N LEU A 69 3.95 11.79 5.05
CA LEU A 69 4.16 10.34 5.08
C LEU A 69 3.06 9.62 5.87
N ARG A 70 2.65 10.17 7.02
CA ARG A 70 1.55 9.63 7.83
C ARG A 70 0.22 9.69 7.11
N GLU A 71 -0.11 10.83 6.52
CA GLU A 71 -1.35 10.98 5.74
C GLU A 71 -1.40 9.99 4.57
N ALA A 72 -0.28 9.83 3.86
CA ALA A 72 -0.17 8.85 2.77
C ALA A 72 -0.30 7.41 3.28
N GLN A 73 0.31 7.08 4.41
CA GLN A 73 0.19 5.77 5.05
C GLN A 73 -1.26 5.47 5.44
N ASP A 74 -1.95 6.41 6.08
CA ASP A 74 -3.34 6.23 6.51
C ASP A 74 -4.26 5.99 5.31
N LYS A 75 -4.09 6.77 4.23
CA LYS A 75 -4.84 6.56 2.97
C LYS A 75 -4.54 5.19 2.36
N ALA A 76 -3.27 4.79 2.31
CA ALA A 76 -2.88 3.48 1.79
C ALA A 76 -3.50 2.34 2.62
N LEU A 77 -3.51 2.45 3.95
CA LEU A 77 -4.12 1.47 4.83
C LEU A 77 -5.63 1.37 4.64
N VAL A 78 -6.32 2.49 4.44
CA VAL A 78 -7.75 2.49 4.11
C VAL A 78 -8.00 1.73 2.81
N THR A 79 -7.22 2.02 1.76
CA THR A 79 -7.35 1.33 0.46
C THR A 79 -7.05 -0.16 0.57
N ILE A 80 -5.97 -0.55 1.26
CA ILE A 80 -5.61 -1.96 1.45
C ILE A 80 -6.72 -2.71 2.21
N ARG A 81 -7.25 -2.11 3.28
CA ARG A 81 -8.32 -2.73 4.08
C ARG A 81 -9.60 -2.90 3.27
N ALA A 82 -9.99 -1.88 2.49
CA ALA A 82 -11.17 -1.94 1.63
C ALA A 82 -11.06 -3.04 0.57
N ASN A 83 -9.84 -3.36 0.11
CA ASN A 83 -9.57 -4.32 -0.95
C ASN A 83 -8.98 -5.65 -0.44
N ARG A 84 -9.13 -5.96 0.85
CA ARG A 84 -8.47 -7.13 1.48
C ARG A 84 -8.74 -8.45 0.76
N ASN A 85 -9.99 -8.72 0.39
CA ASN A 85 -10.38 -9.96 -0.30
C ASN A 85 -9.68 -10.09 -1.67
N VAL A 86 -9.67 -9.01 -2.45
CA VAL A 86 -9.00 -8.97 -3.75
C VAL A 86 -7.50 -9.21 -3.59
N LEU A 87 -6.87 -8.57 -2.59
CA LEU A 87 -5.44 -8.72 -2.30
C LEU A 87 -5.07 -10.13 -1.86
N GLU A 88 -5.88 -10.78 -1.01
CA GLU A 88 -5.65 -12.17 -0.59
C GLU A 88 -5.75 -13.12 -1.78
N THR A 89 -6.78 -12.97 -2.61
CA THR A 89 -6.96 -13.80 -3.80
C THR A 89 -5.83 -13.61 -4.80
N LEU A 90 -5.39 -12.36 -5.01
CA LEU A 90 -4.24 -12.02 -5.84
C LEU A 90 -2.96 -12.68 -5.30
N ALA A 91 -2.70 -12.59 -4.01
CA ALA A 91 -1.53 -13.19 -3.37
C ALA A 91 -1.53 -14.71 -3.52
N GLU A 92 -2.67 -15.38 -3.28
CA GLU A 92 -2.81 -16.82 -3.50
C GLU A 92 -2.55 -17.23 -4.94
N ARG A 93 -3.02 -16.43 -5.91
CA ARG A 93 -2.79 -16.70 -7.33
C ARG A 93 -1.31 -16.56 -7.66
N LEU A 94 -0.68 -15.46 -7.23
CA LEU A 94 0.75 -15.21 -7.43
C LEU A 94 1.63 -16.30 -6.82
N LEU A 95 1.26 -16.86 -5.66
CA LEU A 95 1.97 -18.01 -5.08
C LEU A 95 1.97 -19.25 -6.00
N ARG A 96 0.92 -19.41 -6.84
CA ARG A 96 0.79 -20.52 -7.79
C ARG A 96 1.46 -20.25 -9.14
N VAL A 97 1.28 -19.04 -9.69
CA VAL A 97 1.72 -18.71 -11.07
C VAL A 97 3.01 -17.91 -11.16
N ARG A 98 3.52 -17.40 -10.03
CA ARG A 98 4.73 -16.56 -9.87
C ARG A 98 4.70 -15.18 -10.52
N ASP A 99 3.97 -15.00 -11.61
CA ASP A 99 3.83 -13.74 -12.32
C ASP A 99 2.39 -13.62 -12.85
N MET A 100 1.87 -12.39 -12.90
CA MET A 100 0.56 -12.05 -13.44
C MET A 100 0.70 -10.75 -14.22
N SER A 101 0.24 -10.77 -15.47
CA SER A 101 0.13 -9.55 -16.27
C SER A 101 -1.03 -8.67 -15.78
N GLY A 102 -1.07 -7.41 -16.23
CA GLY A 102 -2.21 -6.52 -15.94
C GLY A 102 -3.56 -7.12 -16.34
N TRP A 103 -3.60 -7.85 -17.47
CA TRP A 103 -4.82 -8.54 -17.92
C TRP A 103 -5.24 -9.68 -17.00
N ASP A 104 -4.28 -10.43 -16.46
CA ASP A 104 -4.58 -11.50 -15.48
C ASP A 104 -5.18 -10.94 -14.20
N ILE A 105 -4.75 -9.74 -13.79
CA ILE A 105 -5.26 -9.03 -12.61
C ILE A 105 -6.68 -8.51 -12.89
N GLU A 106 -6.91 -7.82 -14.01
CA GLU A 106 -8.23 -7.31 -14.40
C GLU A 106 -9.27 -8.43 -14.47
N ARG A 107 -8.89 -9.57 -15.05
CA ARG A 107 -9.77 -10.74 -15.11
C ARG A 107 -10.09 -11.30 -13.73
N LEU A 108 -9.09 -11.36 -12.85
CA LEU A 108 -9.31 -11.81 -11.47
C LEU A 108 -10.30 -10.90 -10.73
N GLU A 109 -10.18 -9.59 -10.89
CA GLU A 109 -11.12 -8.63 -10.28
C GLU A 109 -12.55 -8.86 -10.77
N GLN A 110 -12.74 -9.09 -12.07
CA GLN A 110 -14.06 -9.42 -12.65
C GLN A 110 -14.64 -10.72 -12.09
N ASP A 111 -13.82 -11.76 -11.96
CA ASP A 111 -14.25 -13.06 -11.41
C ASP A 111 -14.68 -12.91 -9.94
N ILE A 112 -13.99 -12.08 -9.15
CA ILE A 112 -14.34 -11.78 -7.76
C ILE A 112 -15.65 -10.99 -7.69
N MET A 113 -15.83 -9.98 -8.55
CA MET A 113 -17.07 -9.20 -8.59
C MET A 113 -18.27 -10.05 -8.96
N ALA A 114 -18.15 -10.91 -9.99
CA ALA A 114 -19.21 -11.83 -10.39
C ALA A 114 -19.57 -12.82 -9.26
N SER A 115 -18.57 -13.31 -8.52
CA SER A 115 -18.78 -14.24 -7.41
C SER A 115 -19.47 -13.60 -6.18
N ASN A 116 -19.46 -12.27 -6.06
CA ASN A 116 -20.14 -11.56 -4.98
C ASN A 116 -21.64 -11.31 -5.26
N GLU A 117 -22.07 -11.37 -6.52
CA GLU A 117 -23.47 -11.12 -6.93
C GLU A 117 -24.37 -12.38 -6.83
N ASP A 118 -23.78 -13.56 -6.69
CA ASP A 118 -24.47 -14.86 -6.67
C ASP A 118 -25.03 -15.28 -5.30
N THR A 119 -25.15 -14.37 -4.31
CA THR A 119 -25.85 -14.69 -3.06
C THR A 119 -27.37 -14.63 -3.31
N PRO A 120 -28.10 -15.76 -3.38
CA PRO A 120 -29.54 -15.69 -3.54
C PRO A 120 -30.11 -15.13 -2.25
N SER A 121 -30.94 -14.09 -2.36
CA SER A 121 -31.86 -13.67 -1.31
C SER A 121 -32.80 -14.82 -0.97
N THR A 122 -32.32 -15.77 -0.15
CA THR A 122 -33.13 -16.82 0.43
C THR A 122 -33.80 -16.25 1.66
N GLU A 123 -34.92 -15.56 1.44
CA GLU A 123 -36.06 -15.56 2.36
C GLU A 123 -37.30 -15.02 1.67
N ALA A 124 -37.85 -15.84 0.77
CA ALA A 124 -39.26 -15.81 0.41
C ALA A 124 -39.75 -17.25 0.29
N ALA A 125 -40.26 -17.81 1.39
CA ALA A 125 -41.61 -18.38 1.47
C ALA A 125 -41.79 -19.37 2.62
N SER A 126 -42.91 -19.17 3.33
CA SER A 126 -43.82 -20.22 3.80
C SER A 126 -43.63 -20.78 5.21
N GLY A 127 -44.39 -20.19 6.13
CA GLY A 127 -44.82 -20.81 7.38
C GLY A 127 -46.20 -20.27 7.75
N GLY A 128 -47.22 -20.64 6.97
CA GLY A 128 -48.61 -20.28 7.22
C GLY A 128 -49.08 -20.75 8.60
N GLN A 129 -49.45 -19.80 9.45
CA GLN A 129 -50.10 -20.12 10.72
C GLN A 129 -51.61 -20.20 10.48
N ASN A 130 -52.11 -21.42 10.55
CA ASN A 130 -53.53 -21.75 10.59
C ASN A 130 -54.18 -21.10 11.81
N THR A 131 -55.16 -20.24 11.59
CA THR A 131 -56.21 -19.96 12.59
C THR A 131 -57.56 -20.08 11.91
N CYS A 132 -58.09 -21.30 11.89
CA CYS A 132 -59.51 -21.54 11.65
C CYS A 132 -60.21 -21.60 13.02
N LEU A 133 -61.19 -20.69 13.16
CA LEU A 133 -62.25 -20.52 14.16
C LEU A 133 -62.48 -21.61 15.24
N GLU A 134 -62.56 -21.15 16.50
CA GLU A 134 -63.65 -21.49 17.42
C GLU A 134 -64.40 -20.19 17.75
N ILE A 135 -65.62 -20.01 17.23
CA ILE A 135 -66.90 -19.68 17.93
C ILE A 135 -68.04 -20.04 16.96
#